data_AF-A0A4S8KMA4-F1
#
_entry.id   AF-A0A4S8KMA4-F1
#
_cell.length_a   1.000
_cell.length_b   1.000
_cell.length_c   1.000
_cell.angle_alpha   90.00
_cell.angle_beta   90.00
_cell.angle_gamma   90.00
#
_symmetry.space_group_name_H-M   'P 1'
#
loop_
_entity.id
_entity.type
_entity.pdbx_description
1 polymer ?
#
loop_
_entity_poly.entity_id
_entity_poly.type
_entity_poly.pdbx_seq_one_letter_code
_entity_poly.pdbx_strand_id
1 'polypeptide(L)'
;YKPVDRKHRPVPTYMPNPEAQQFKPIPPPTPLVLPTHPIPYKQLKFGKRVTLERLEAMLAKIEPGILTPQEIDLLSFVVVSREEAFAFCYAEKGSFKREIYPDYEIPVIEHVPWQRPPIRIPFALKEQVIKQIEEEEKAGRFEPTVSSYRSSMFPVAKKNG
;
A
#
# COMPACT_ATOMS: atom_id res chain seq x y z
N TYR A 1 8.04 -22.12 27.33
CA TYR A 1 8.86 -22.44 26.14
C TYR A 1 8.41 -23.79 25.58
N LYS A 2 8.19 -23.95 24.26
CA LYS A 2 7.78 -25.25 23.68
C LYS A 2 8.97 -26.23 23.66
N PRO A 3 8.81 -27.47 24.16
CA PRO A 3 9.81 -28.54 24.02
C PRO A 3 10.25 -28.75 22.57
N VAL A 4 11.51 -29.18 22.36
CA VAL A 4 12.13 -29.28 21.02
C VAL A 4 11.35 -30.24 20.11
N ASP A 5 10.85 -31.34 20.65
CA ASP A 5 10.00 -32.35 20.01
C ASP A 5 8.64 -31.80 19.55
N ARG A 6 8.15 -30.71 20.17
CA ARG A 6 6.87 -30.06 19.84
C ARG A 6 7.01 -28.85 18.93
N LYS A 7 8.23 -28.53 18.48
CA LYS A 7 8.48 -27.45 17.52
C LYS A 7 8.34 -27.99 16.10
N HIS A 8 7.32 -27.52 15.39
CA HIS A 8 7.29 -27.67 13.93
C HIS A 8 8.40 -26.81 13.34
N ARG A 9 9.34 -27.46 12.65
CA ARG A 9 10.39 -26.79 11.89
C ARG A 9 9.93 -26.70 10.43
N PRO A 10 10.17 -25.56 9.75
CA PRO A 10 9.94 -25.50 8.31
C PRO A 10 10.80 -26.55 7.62
N VAL A 11 10.20 -27.29 6.70
CA VAL A 11 10.91 -28.25 5.85
C VAL A 11 11.47 -27.45 4.67
N PRO A 12 12.80 -27.44 4.45
CA PRO A 12 13.36 -26.83 3.25
C PRO A 12 12.92 -27.64 2.04
N THR A 13 11.99 -27.10 1.25
CA THR A 13 11.47 -27.70 0.03
C THR A 13 11.51 -26.67 -1.12
N TYR A 14 11.40 -27.15 -2.36
CA TYR A 14 11.37 -26.31 -3.54
C TYR A 14 9.99 -25.68 -3.75
N MET A 15 9.93 -24.56 -4.46
CA MET A 15 8.67 -23.97 -4.94
C MET A 15 8.06 -24.91 -5.99
N PRO A 16 6.87 -25.51 -5.77
CA PRO A 16 6.32 -26.50 -6.69
C PRO A 16 6.04 -25.94 -8.09
N ASN A 17 5.64 -24.67 -8.16
CA ASN A 17 5.31 -23.97 -9.41
C ASN A 17 6.06 -22.63 -9.48
N PRO A 18 7.36 -22.61 -9.83
CA PRO A 18 8.11 -21.37 -9.90
C PRO A 18 7.64 -20.46 -11.05
N GLU A 19 7.05 -21.03 -12.11
CA GLU A 19 6.55 -20.28 -13.26
C GLU A 19 5.37 -19.38 -12.92
N ALA A 20 4.47 -19.83 -12.03
CA ALA A 20 3.35 -19.00 -11.55
C ALA A 20 3.80 -17.74 -10.79
N GLN A 21 5.04 -17.69 -10.34
CA GLN A 21 5.58 -16.57 -9.56
C GLN A 21 6.57 -15.71 -10.36
N GLN A 22 6.71 -15.96 -11.66
CA GLN A 22 7.57 -15.14 -12.49
C GLN A 22 6.93 -13.78 -12.75
N PHE A 23 7.70 -12.72 -12.49
CA PHE A 23 7.29 -11.37 -12.82
C PHE A 23 7.43 -11.14 -14.33
N LYS A 24 6.46 -10.45 -14.92
CA LYS A 24 6.55 -10.05 -16.32
C LYS A 24 7.34 -8.75 -16.44
N PRO A 25 8.06 -8.54 -17.55
CA PRO A 25 8.76 -7.28 -17.77
C PRO A 25 7.76 -6.13 -17.82
N ILE A 26 8.12 -5.02 -17.17
CA ILE A 26 7.35 -3.79 -17.22
C ILE A 26 7.73 -3.06 -18.52
N PRO A 27 6.77 -2.71 -19.39
CA PRO A 27 7.08 -1.92 -20.57
C PRO A 27 7.64 -0.55 -20.14
N PRO A 28 8.61 0.02 -20.88
CA PRO A 28 9.16 1.33 -20.54
C PRO A 28 8.03 2.37 -20.54
N PRO A 29 7.98 3.27 -19.54
CA PRO A 29 6.94 4.28 -19.49
C PRO A 29 7.14 5.31 -20.61
N THR A 30 6.04 5.81 -21.17
CA THR A 30 6.11 6.95 -22.09
C THR A 30 6.67 8.16 -21.33
N PRO A 31 7.77 8.77 -21.80
CA PRO A 31 8.36 9.93 -21.15
C PRO A 31 7.39 11.11 -21.20
N LEU A 32 7.38 11.92 -20.14
CA LEU A 32 6.63 13.17 -20.14
C LEU A 32 7.41 14.22 -20.92
N VAL A 33 6.78 14.88 -21.88
CA VAL A 33 7.37 16.04 -22.57
C VAL A 33 7.29 17.22 -21.62
N LEU A 34 8.45 17.78 -21.26
CA LEU A 34 8.54 18.91 -20.35
C LEU A 34 8.41 20.24 -21.12
N PRO A 35 7.62 21.20 -20.62
CA PRO A 35 7.57 22.53 -21.20
C PRO A 35 8.86 23.29 -20.89
N THR A 36 9.41 23.98 -21.89
CA THR A 36 10.55 24.89 -21.70
C THR A 36 10.14 26.18 -21.00
N HIS A 37 8.88 26.58 -21.16
CA HIS A 37 8.27 27.73 -20.49
C HIS A 37 6.98 27.27 -19.81
N PRO A 38 7.06 26.78 -18.56
CA PRO A 38 5.88 26.33 -17.84
C PRO A 38 4.95 27.52 -17.57
N ILE A 39 3.64 27.27 -17.64
CA ILE A 39 2.63 28.25 -17.24
C ILE A 39 2.57 28.34 -15.71
N PRO A 40 2.14 29.49 -15.15
CA PRO A 40 1.98 29.63 -13.71
C PRO A 40 1.14 28.49 -13.13
N TYR A 41 1.61 27.84 -12.05
CA TYR A 41 1.00 26.61 -11.55
C TYR A 41 -0.48 26.78 -11.20
N LYS A 42 -0.89 27.98 -10.78
CA LYS A 42 -2.28 28.33 -10.45
C LYS A 42 -3.25 28.23 -11.64
N GLN A 43 -2.72 28.25 -12.86
CA GLN A 43 -3.48 28.17 -14.11
C GLN A 43 -3.47 26.75 -14.71
N LEU A 44 -2.81 25.80 -14.06
CA LEU A 44 -2.81 24.41 -14.51
C LEU A 44 -4.23 23.82 -14.44
N LYS A 45 -4.50 22.88 -15.34
CA LYS A 45 -5.72 22.07 -15.28
C LYS A 45 -5.52 20.98 -14.23
N PHE A 46 -6.01 21.22 -13.03
CA PHE A 46 -5.96 20.27 -11.92
C PHE A 46 -6.83 19.04 -12.20
N GLY A 47 -6.33 17.90 -11.78
CA GLY A 47 -7.02 16.62 -11.90
C GLY A 47 -7.86 16.29 -10.67
N LYS A 48 -8.20 15.00 -10.51
CA LYS A 48 -9.04 14.53 -9.40
C LYS A 48 -8.26 14.35 -8.10
N ARG A 49 -6.97 13.99 -8.18
CA ARG A 49 -6.12 13.69 -7.02
C ARG A 49 -5.29 14.88 -6.60
N VAL A 50 -4.66 15.56 -7.55
CA VAL A 50 -3.86 16.76 -7.26
C VAL A 50 -4.72 17.98 -7.49
N THR A 51 -5.31 18.50 -6.41
CA THR A 51 -5.97 19.80 -6.36
C THR A 51 -4.97 20.91 -6.07
N LEU A 52 -5.35 22.17 -6.31
CA LEU A 52 -4.54 23.34 -5.97
C LEU A 52 -4.12 23.32 -4.49
N GLU A 53 -5.06 23.07 -3.58
CA GLU A 53 -4.80 22.99 -2.13
C GLU A 53 -3.76 21.92 -1.79
N ARG A 54 -3.91 20.71 -2.36
CA ARG A 54 -2.96 19.61 -2.14
C ARG A 54 -1.58 19.91 -2.70
N LEU A 55 -1.52 20.55 -3.88
CA LEU A 55 -0.26 20.97 -4.48
C LEU A 55 0.43 22.04 -3.63
N GLU A 56 -0.29 23.05 -3.16
CA GLU A 56 0.25 24.11 -2.29
C GLU A 56 0.74 23.53 -0.96
N ALA A 57 0.03 22.55 -0.40
CA ALA A 57 0.48 21.81 0.78
C ALA A 57 1.76 21.00 0.53
N MET A 58 1.99 20.50 -0.69
CA MET A 58 3.26 19.87 -1.07
C MET A 58 4.39 20.90 -1.20
N LEU A 59 4.13 22.01 -1.90
CA LEU A 59 5.10 23.08 -2.12
C LEU A 59 5.51 23.75 -0.80
N ALA A 60 4.60 23.90 0.15
CA ALA A 60 4.88 24.47 1.47
C ALA A 60 5.87 23.65 2.31
N LYS A 61 6.09 22.37 1.97
CA LYS A 61 7.10 21.51 2.61
C LYS A 61 8.50 21.69 2.03
N ILE A 62 8.62 22.41 0.91
CA ILE A 62 9.89 22.73 0.28
C ILE A 62 10.44 23.98 0.95
N GLU A 63 11.70 23.95 1.34
CA GLU A 63 12.34 25.07 2.02
C GLU A 63 12.39 26.31 1.09
N PRO A 64 12.09 27.51 1.60
CA PRO A 64 12.10 28.72 0.80
C PRO A 64 13.48 28.96 0.15
N GLY A 65 13.50 29.30 -1.14
CA GLY A 65 14.73 29.62 -1.87
C GLY A 65 15.44 28.43 -2.52
N ILE A 66 15.00 27.19 -2.30
CA ILE A 66 15.52 26.02 -3.02
C ILE A 66 15.10 26.05 -4.49
N LEU A 67 13.84 26.42 -4.76
CA LEU A 67 13.28 26.46 -6.10
C LEU A 67 13.02 27.89 -6.54
N THR A 68 13.42 28.21 -7.77
CA THR A 68 13.00 29.42 -8.47
C THR A 68 11.52 29.35 -8.84
N PRO A 69 10.85 30.49 -9.11
CA PRO A 69 9.45 30.49 -9.53
C PRO A 69 9.18 29.61 -10.76
N GLN A 70 10.11 29.60 -11.72
CA GLN A 70 10.00 28.78 -12.94
C GLN A 70 10.12 27.28 -12.65
N GLU A 71 10.99 26.90 -11.71
CA GLU A 71 11.12 25.50 -11.27
C GLU A 71 9.89 25.03 -10.49
N ILE A 72 9.27 25.91 -9.70
CA ILE A 72 7.99 25.62 -9.03
C ILE A 72 6.90 25.35 -10.06
N ASP A 73 6.80 26.18 -11.10
CA ASP A 73 5.82 25.99 -12.18
C ASP A 73 6.08 24.68 -12.94
N LEU A 74 7.34 24.36 -13.25
CA LEU A 74 7.73 23.12 -13.91
C LEU A 74 7.45 21.88 -13.04
N LEU A 75 7.81 21.92 -11.77
CA LEU A 75 7.55 20.84 -10.81
C LEU A 75 6.06 20.59 -10.68
N SER A 76 5.28 21.67 -10.55
CA SER A 76 3.82 21.62 -10.46
C SER A 76 3.22 20.99 -11.71
N PHE A 77 3.71 21.34 -12.90
CA PHE A 77 3.30 20.72 -14.15
C PHE A 77 3.56 19.20 -14.14
N VAL A 78 4.72 18.75 -13.68
CA VAL A 78 5.04 17.31 -13.58
C VAL A 78 4.13 16.60 -12.58
N VAL A 79 3.92 17.19 -11.39
CA VAL A 79 3.08 16.61 -10.34
C VAL A 79 1.63 16.46 -10.81
N VAL A 80 1.06 17.49 -11.44
CA VAL A 80 -0.31 17.45 -11.98
C VAL A 80 -0.41 16.47 -13.15
N SER A 81 0.57 16.46 -14.06
CA SER A 81 0.58 15.53 -15.21
C SER A 81 0.72 14.05 -14.80
N ARG A 82 1.25 13.79 -13.60
CA ARG A 82 1.46 12.45 -13.04
C ARG A 82 0.67 12.27 -11.75
N GLU A 83 -0.51 12.87 -11.64
CA GLU A 83 -1.28 12.89 -10.39
C GLU A 83 -1.56 11.49 -9.80
N GLU A 84 -1.67 10.45 -10.64
CA GLU A 84 -1.89 9.07 -10.21
C GLU A 84 -0.71 8.44 -9.46
N ALA A 85 0.49 9.02 -9.57
CA ALA A 85 1.67 8.58 -8.82
C ALA A 85 1.59 8.97 -7.34
N PHE A 86 0.71 9.90 -6.98
CA PHE A 86 0.55 10.40 -5.62
C PHE A 86 -0.73 9.83 -4.98
N ALA A 87 -0.64 9.58 -3.68
CA ALA A 87 -1.75 9.18 -2.84
C ALA A 87 -1.79 10.06 -1.59
N PHE A 88 -2.93 10.72 -1.38
CA PHE A 88 -3.19 11.58 -0.22
C PHE A 88 -4.05 10.88 0.83
N CYS A 89 -4.73 9.80 0.44
CA CYS A 89 -5.44 8.91 1.35
C CYS A 89 -5.18 7.44 0.99
N TYR A 90 -5.52 6.53 1.91
CA TYR A 90 -5.32 5.09 1.70
C TYR A 90 -6.07 4.54 0.49
N ALA A 91 -7.23 5.11 0.14
CA ALA A 91 -8.02 4.68 -1.01
C ALA A 91 -7.36 5.03 -2.37
N GLU A 92 -6.47 6.03 -2.39
CA GLU A 92 -5.72 6.42 -3.60
C GLU A 92 -4.42 5.61 -3.78
N LYS A 93 -4.06 4.77 -2.79
CA LYS A 93 -2.84 3.97 -2.82
C LYS A 93 -2.86 3.01 -4.02
N GLY A 94 -1.77 2.99 -4.78
CA GLY A 94 -1.60 2.03 -5.86
C GLY A 94 -1.49 0.58 -5.36
N SER A 95 -1.88 -0.36 -6.23
CA SER A 95 -1.62 -1.79 -6.11
C SER A 95 -0.78 -2.27 -7.29
N PHE A 96 -0.10 -3.39 -7.12
CA PHE A 96 0.59 -4.02 -8.24
C PHE A 96 -0.42 -4.57 -9.24
N LYS A 97 -0.15 -4.33 -10.52
CA LYS A 97 -0.94 -4.89 -11.62
C LYS A 97 -0.74 -6.40 -11.66
N ARG A 98 -1.83 -7.18 -11.55
CA ARG A 98 -1.80 -8.65 -11.54
C ARG A 98 -1.19 -9.23 -12.83
N GLU A 99 -1.28 -8.50 -13.93
CA GLU A 99 -0.70 -8.93 -15.21
C GLU A 99 0.84 -8.97 -15.16
N ILE A 100 1.44 -8.13 -14.32
CA ILE A 100 2.89 -7.97 -14.14
C ILE A 100 3.37 -8.76 -12.91
N TYR A 101 2.62 -8.65 -11.82
CA TYR A 101 2.87 -9.29 -10.53
C TYR A 101 1.69 -10.22 -10.22
N PRO A 102 1.74 -11.49 -10.64
CA PRO A 102 0.68 -12.44 -10.33
C PRO A 102 0.52 -12.63 -8.83
N ASP A 103 -0.67 -13.09 -8.42
CA ASP A 103 -0.94 -13.39 -7.01
C ASP A 103 0.04 -14.46 -6.51
N TYR A 104 0.59 -14.27 -5.31
CA TYR A 104 1.61 -15.15 -4.77
C TYR A 104 1.00 -16.50 -4.31
N GLU A 105 1.48 -17.60 -4.89
CA GLU A 105 1.11 -18.94 -4.45
C GLU A 105 1.94 -19.36 -3.22
N ILE A 106 1.30 -19.57 -2.07
CA ILE A 106 2.02 -20.06 -0.89
C ILE A 106 2.22 -21.57 -1.02
N PRO A 107 3.46 -22.08 -1.15
CA PRO A 107 3.70 -23.51 -1.22
C PRO A 107 3.40 -24.15 0.13
N VAL A 108 2.57 -25.18 0.11
CA VAL A 108 2.21 -25.96 1.30
C VAL A 108 2.64 -27.41 1.13
N ILE A 109 3.05 -28.03 2.24
CA ILE A 109 3.18 -29.49 2.34
C ILE A 109 1.87 -30.06 2.90
N GLU A 110 1.69 -31.38 2.87
CA GLU A 110 0.55 -32.01 3.53
C GLU A 110 0.52 -31.65 5.03
N HIS A 111 -0.57 -31.02 5.47
CA HIS A 111 -0.75 -30.61 6.85
C HIS A 111 -2.23 -30.40 7.19
N VAL A 112 -2.52 -30.37 8.49
CA VAL A 112 -3.84 -29.96 8.99
C VAL A 112 -3.86 -28.44 9.14
N PRO A 113 -4.85 -27.72 8.56
CA PRO A 113 -4.99 -26.28 8.73
C PRO A 113 -5.01 -25.89 10.21
N TRP A 114 -4.22 -24.87 10.58
CA TRP A 114 -4.17 -24.46 11.98
C TRP A 114 -5.40 -23.63 12.36
N GLN A 115 -6.00 -23.98 13.49
CA GLN A 115 -7.06 -23.19 14.09
C GLN A 115 -6.67 -22.81 15.51
N ARG A 116 -6.50 -21.51 15.75
CA ARG A 116 -6.28 -20.95 17.08
C ARG A 116 -7.46 -20.08 17.49
N PRO A 117 -7.96 -20.18 18.74
CA PRO A 117 -8.99 -19.30 19.24
C PRO A 117 -8.52 -17.84 19.26
N PRO A 118 -9.41 -16.86 19.00
CA PRO A 118 -9.07 -15.46 19.13
C PRO A 118 -8.74 -15.14 20.60
N ILE A 119 -7.76 -14.26 20.81
CA ILE A 119 -7.49 -13.72 22.14
C ILE A 119 -8.60 -12.72 22.48
N ARG A 120 -9.11 -12.76 23.72
CA ARG A 120 -10.15 -11.83 24.16
C ARG A 120 -9.60 -10.40 24.12
N ILE A 121 -10.27 -9.53 23.37
CA ILE A 121 -9.93 -8.11 23.31
C ILE A 121 -10.46 -7.44 24.59
N PRO A 122 -9.64 -6.62 25.29
CA PRO A 122 -10.12 -5.82 26.42
C PRO A 122 -11.31 -4.94 26.02
N PHE A 123 -12.33 -4.88 26.88
CA PHE A 123 -13.57 -4.16 26.57
C PHE A 123 -13.32 -2.69 26.19
N ALA A 124 -12.39 -2.03 26.89
CA ALA A 124 -12.01 -0.64 26.64
C ALA A 124 -11.47 -0.38 25.22
N LEU A 125 -10.96 -1.40 24.52
CA LEU A 125 -10.40 -1.29 23.17
C LEU A 125 -11.35 -1.80 22.08
N LYS A 126 -12.48 -2.41 22.45
CA LYS A 126 -13.34 -3.15 21.52
C LYS A 126 -13.83 -2.29 20.37
N GLU A 127 -14.36 -1.11 20.66
CA GLU A 127 -14.90 -0.20 19.64
C GLU A 127 -13.82 0.30 18.68
N GLN A 128 -12.64 0.65 19.21
CA GLN A 128 -11.51 1.10 18.38
C GLN A 128 -11.04 -0.01 17.43
N VAL A 129 -10.98 -1.25 17.91
CA VAL A 129 -10.58 -2.39 17.08
C VAL A 129 -11.61 -2.69 16.00
N ILE A 130 -12.92 -2.64 16.32
CA ILE A 130 -13.99 -2.83 15.32
C ILE A 130 -13.87 -1.78 14.23
N LYS A 131 -13.78 -0.50 14.62
CA LYS A 131 -13.63 0.61 13.68
C LYS A 131 -12.40 0.43 12.78
N GLN A 132 -11.26 0.02 13.33
CA GLN A 132 -10.07 -0.26 12.53
C GLN A 132 -10.36 -1.37 11.52
N ILE A 133 -10.96 -2.49 11.92
CA ILE A 133 -11.25 -3.61 10.98
C ILE A 133 -12.17 -3.13 9.84
N GLU A 134 -13.20 -2.34 10.14
CA GLU A 134 -14.10 -1.79 9.12
C GLU A 134 -13.40 -0.81 8.16
N GLU A 135 -12.48 0.01 8.66
CA GLU A 135 -11.67 0.91 7.83
C GLU A 135 -10.70 0.13 6.93
N GLU A 136 -10.11 -0.94 7.46
CA GLU A 136 -9.21 -1.84 6.72
C GLU A 136 -9.96 -2.66 5.66
N GLU A 137 -11.21 -3.06 5.93
CA GLU A 137 -12.11 -3.70 4.97
C GLU A 137 -12.50 -2.72 3.85
N LYS A 138 -12.90 -1.49 4.19
CA LYS A 138 -13.16 -0.42 3.21
C LYS A 138 -11.93 -0.08 2.36
N ALA A 139 -10.74 -0.19 2.94
CA ALA A 139 -9.47 -0.01 2.23
C ALA A 139 -9.08 -1.21 1.36
N GLY A 140 -9.85 -2.31 1.38
CA GLY A 140 -9.59 -3.53 0.61
C GLY A 140 -8.40 -4.35 1.14
N ARG A 141 -8.00 -4.16 2.40
CA ARG A 141 -6.92 -4.95 3.03
C ARG A 141 -7.45 -6.18 3.75
N PHE A 142 -8.67 -6.09 4.29
CA PHE A 142 -9.38 -7.22 4.88
C PHE A 142 -10.60 -7.57 4.05
N GLU A 143 -10.91 -8.86 4.02
CA GLU A 143 -12.08 -9.40 3.34
C GLU A 143 -12.72 -10.46 4.25
N PRO A 144 -14.06 -10.50 4.36
CA PRO A 144 -14.76 -11.59 5.01
C PRO A 144 -14.44 -12.92 4.34
N THR A 145 -14.13 -13.96 5.12
CA THR A 145 -13.75 -15.27 4.56
C THR A 145 -14.25 -16.42 5.43
N VAL A 146 -14.48 -17.57 4.80
CA VAL A 146 -14.72 -18.85 5.46
C VAL A 146 -13.48 -19.71 5.24
N SER A 147 -12.52 -19.63 6.15
CA SER A 147 -11.22 -20.31 6.02
C SER A 147 -11.05 -21.41 7.06
N SER A 148 -10.42 -22.51 6.64
CA SER A 148 -9.95 -23.56 7.55
C SER A 148 -8.77 -23.11 8.41
N TYR A 149 -8.07 -22.03 8.03
CA TYR A 149 -6.99 -21.42 8.78
C TYR A 149 -7.50 -20.28 9.66
N ARG A 150 -7.12 -20.28 10.94
CA ARG A 150 -7.39 -19.17 11.85
C ARG A 150 -6.24 -18.93 12.80
N SER A 151 -5.72 -17.71 12.80
CA SER A 151 -4.71 -17.24 13.76
C SER A 151 -5.33 -16.35 14.83
N SER A 152 -4.75 -16.33 16.03
CA SER A 152 -5.15 -15.40 17.08
C SER A 152 -4.69 -13.99 16.72
N MET A 153 -5.57 -12.99 16.91
CA MET A 153 -5.25 -11.57 16.77
C MET A 153 -5.16 -10.92 18.16
N PHE A 154 -4.27 -9.94 18.32
CA PHE A 154 -4.26 -9.06 19.48
C PHE A 154 -3.98 -7.62 19.03
N PRO A 155 -4.68 -6.61 19.58
CA PRO A 155 -4.46 -5.22 19.21
C PRO A 155 -3.20 -4.66 19.86
N VAL A 156 -2.48 -3.81 19.13
CA VAL A 156 -1.30 -3.09 19.64
C VAL A 156 -1.47 -1.61 19.33
N ALA A 157 -1.45 -0.77 20.36
CA ALA A 157 -1.44 0.67 20.18
C ALA A 157 -0.12 1.11 19.55
N LYS A 158 -0.20 1.74 18.38
CA LYS A 158 0.94 2.42 17.78
C LYS A 158 1.07 3.82 18.38
N LYS A 159 2.30 4.30 18.55
CA LYS A 159 2.53 5.72 18.83
C LYS A 159 2.11 6.51 17.58
N ASN A 160 1.52 7.68 17.79
CA ASN A 160 1.28 8.62 16.69
C ASN A 160 2.64 8.95 16.08
N GLY A 161 2.77 8.69 14.78
CA GLY A 161 3.94 9.06 13.98
C GLY A 161 3.89 10.52 13.56
#